data_AF-A0A2V4CX41-F1
#
_entry.id   AF-A0A2V4CX41-F1
#
_cell.length_a   1.000
_cell.length_b   1.000
_cell.length_c   1.000
_cell.angle_alpha   90.00
_cell.angle_beta   90.00
_cell.angle_gamma   90.00
#
_symmetry.space_group_name_H-M   'P 1'
#
loop_
_entity.id
_entity.type
_entity.pdbx_description
1 polymer ?
#
loop_
_entity_poly.entity_id
_entity_poly.type
_entity_poly.pdbx_seq_one_letter_code
_entity_poly.pdbx_strand_id
1 'polypeptide(L)'
;MINKKHIIAIDFILLVGSLLLVAGLVSYARPLIIAPIDDLVTTENSILFEFEKASLILIDDNPEFTSPKKINVENNLVINLQPGFYYWKIVGALSSEIREFTIKSEINLKLKKSDSGEDSYQIINAGNLDLDVDILQMGEITGNIILKVDEEKEVSGTKFIGGENEN
;
A
#
# COMPACT_ATOMS: atom_id res chain seq x y z
N MET A 1 36.00 -43.01 -35.55
CA MET A 1 35.61 -43.67 -34.28
C MET A 1 35.56 -42.58 -33.21
N ILE A 2 34.38 -42.26 -32.68
CA ILE A 2 34.26 -41.19 -31.67
C ILE A 2 34.90 -41.70 -30.37
N ASN A 3 35.89 -40.97 -29.86
CA ASN A 3 36.57 -41.33 -28.62
C ASN A 3 35.63 -41.10 -27.44
N LYS A 4 35.62 -41.99 -26.44
CA LYS A 4 34.80 -41.86 -25.21
C LYS A 4 34.90 -40.47 -24.57
N LYS A 5 36.08 -39.82 -24.64
CA LYS A 5 36.27 -38.44 -24.15
C LYS A 5 35.39 -37.40 -24.87
N HIS A 6 35.15 -37.57 -26.17
CA HIS A 6 34.30 -36.67 -26.95
C HIS A 6 32.82 -36.85 -26.60
N ILE A 7 32.38 -38.09 -26.36
CA ILE A 7 31.00 -38.37 -25.93
C ILE A 7 30.74 -37.70 -24.58
N ILE A 8 31.63 -37.89 -23.61
CA ILE A 8 31.53 -37.25 -22.27
C ILE A 8 31.49 -35.71 -22.38
N ALA A 9 32.31 -35.13 -23.25
CA ALA A 9 32.33 -33.68 -23.46
C ALA A 9 31.01 -33.16 -24.06
N ILE A 10 30.46 -33.85 -25.06
CA ILE A 10 29.18 -33.50 -25.68
C ILE A 10 28.05 -33.62 -24.64
N ASP A 11 28.01 -34.71 -23.88
CA ASP A 11 27.00 -34.93 -22.83
C ASP A 11 27.08 -33.84 -21.75
N PHE A 12 28.29 -33.46 -21.34
CA PHE A 12 28.49 -32.38 -20.37
C PHE A 12 28.00 -31.04 -20.91
N ILE A 13 28.32 -30.70 -22.16
CA ILE A 13 27.87 -29.45 -22.79
C ILE A 13 26.34 -29.43 -22.93
N LEU A 14 25.73 -30.54 -23.34
CA LEU A 14 24.28 -30.65 -23.43
C LEU A 14 23.60 -30.52 -22.06
N LEU A 15 24.17 -31.13 -21.02
CA LEU A 15 23.64 -31.05 -19.67
C LEU A 15 23.75 -29.62 -19.12
N VAL A 16 24.93 -29.00 -19.20
CA VAL A 16 25.13 -27.63 -18.72
C VAL A 16 24.32 -26.63 -19.54
N GLY A 17 24.31 -26.78 -20.87
CA GLY A 17 23.56 -25.91 -21.77
C GLY A 17 22.05 -25.97 -21.54
N SER A 18 21.49 -27.18 -21.38
CA SER A 18 20.07 -27.34 -21.05
C SER A 18 19.73 -26.76 -19.67
N LEU A 19 20.58 -26.94 -18.67
CA LEU A 19 20.40 -26.35 -17.35
C LEU A 19 20.39 -24.81 -17.39
N LEU A 20 21.33 -24.19 -18.12
CA LEU A 20 21.38 -22.74 -18.29
C LEU A 20 20.15 -22.22 -19.04
N LEU A 21 19.67 -22.95 -20.04
CA LEU A 21 18.46 -22.59 -20.78
C LEU A 21 17.24 -22.60 -19.84
N VAL A 22 17.06 -23.65 -19.03
CA VAL A 22 15.98 -23.74 -18.05
C VAL A 22 16.07 -22.61 -17.02
N ALA A 23 17.27 -22.34 -16.48
CA ALA A 23 17.48 -21.24 -15.54
C ALA A 23 17.13 -19.87 -16.15
N GLY A 24 17.50 -19.63 -17.41
CA GLY A 24 17.16 -18.43 -18.16
C GLY A 24 15.65 -18.27 -18.36
N LEU A 25 14.95 -19.35 -18.73
CA LEU A 25 13.49 -19.33 -18.89
C LEU A 25 12.78 -19.03 -17.57
N VAL A 26 13.21 -19.65 -16.47
CA VAL A 26 12.66 -19.39 -15.13
C VAL A 26 12.89 -17.94 -14.73
N SER A 27 14.09 -17.40 -14.95
CA SER A 27 14.38 -15.99 -14.65
C SER A 27 13.54 -15.02 -15.48
N TYR A 28 13.30 -15.34 -16.76
CA TYR A 28 12.51 -14.49 -17.66
C TYR A 28 11.02 -14.47 -17.29
N ALA A 29 10.50 -15.58 -16.77
CA ALA A 29 9.09 -15.75 -16.40
C ALA A 29 8.73 -15.14 -15.03
N ARG A 30 9.72 -14.76 -14.21
CA ARG A 30 9.46 -14.11 -12.92
C ARG A 30 8.86 -12.71 -13.12
N PRO A 31 7.81 -12.35 -12.37
CA PRO A 31 7.32 -10.98 -12.33
C PRO A 31 8.40 -10.00 -11.86
N LEU A 32 8.37 -8.79 -12.40
CA LEU A 32 9.27 -7.70 -12.01
C LEU A 32 8.49 -6.69 -11.19
N ILE A 33 8.90 -6.46 -9.94
CA ILE A 33 8.32 -5.43 -9.08
C ILE A 33 9.06 -4.11 -9.28
N ILE A 34 8.33 -3.03 -9.55
CA ILE A 34 8.87 -1.67 -9.71
C ILE A 34 8.50 -0.80 -8.50
N ALA A 35 7.22 -0.76 -8.11
CA ALA A 35 6.72 0.02 -6.98
C ALA A 35 5.57 -0.69 -6.22
N PRO A 36 5.41 -0.45 -4.90
CA PRO A 36 6.30 0.33 -4.04
C PRO A 36 7.69 -0.30 -3.86
N ILE A 37 8.67 0.51 -3.43
CA ILE A 37 9.97 -0.01 -3.02
C ILE A 37 9.82 -0.82 -1.73
N ASP A 38 10.73 -1.77 -1.52
CA ASP A 38 10.77 -2.52 -0.28
C ASP A 38 11.08 -1.60 0.91
N ASP A 39 10.54 -1.92 2.08
CA ASP A 39 10.64 -1.14 3.32
C ASP A 39 10.13 0.31 3.19
N LEU A 40 9.23 0.61 2.24
CA LEU A 40 8.65 1.94 2.10
C LEU A 40 7.92 2.34 3.39
N VAL A 41 8.16 3.55 3.88
CA VAL A 41 7.43 4.15 5.01
C VAL A 41 6.82 5.47 4.57
N THR A 42 5.50 5.60 4.65
CA THR A 42 4.76 6.79 4.17
C THR A 42 3.59 7.13 5.10
N THR A 43 3.02 8.33 4.99
CA THR A 43 1.70 8.68 5.56
C THR A 43 0.61 8.75 4.49
N GLU A 44 0.96 8.54 3.22
CA GLU A 44 0.02 8.53 2.11
C GLU A 44 -0.79 7.22 2.07
N ASN A 45 -2.12 7.31 2.09
CA ASN A 45 -3.00 6.15 1.96
C ASN A 45 -3.05 5.60 0.53
N SER A 46 -2.70 6.42 -0.47
CA SER A 46 -2.70 6.07 -1.89
C SER A 46 -1.35 5.48 -2.30
N ILE A 47 -1.29 4.17 -2.45
CA ILE A 47 -0.07 3.46 -2.85
C ILE A 47 -0.15 3.07 -4.33
N LEU A 48 0.85 3.50 -5.10
CA LEU A 48 1.02 3.09 -6.50
C LEU A 48 1.72 1.73 -6.55
N PHE A 49 1.05 0.77 -7.19
CA PHE A 49 1.62 -0.52 -7.52
C PHE A 49 1.98 -0.56 -9.01
N GLU A 50 3.27 -0.73 -9.29
CA GLU A 50 3.85 -0.82 -10.62
C GLU A 50 4.68 -2.09 -10.74
N PHE A 51 4.41 -2.89 -11.77
CA PHE A 51 5.06 -4.17 -12.00
C PHE A 51 4.82 -4.69 -13.41
N GLU A 52 5.60 -5.69 -13.80
CA GLU A 52 5.46 -6.39 -15.07
C GLU A 52 5.24 -7.90 -14.89
N LYS A 53 4.59 -8.52 -15.88
CA LYS A 53 4.41 -9.98 -16.01
C LYS A 53 3.65 -10.65 -14.85
N ALA A 54 2.71 -9.92 -14.24
CA ALA A 54 1.76 -10.45 -13.27
C ALA A 54 0.33 -9.98 -13.58
N SER A 55 -0.65 -10.71 -13.06
CA SER A 55 -2.08 -10.41 -13.22
C SER A 55 -2.81 -10.21 -11.89
N LEU A 56 -2.13 -10.49 -10.78
CA LEU A 56 -2.71 -10.51 -9.45
C LEU A 56 -1.75 -9.91 -8.43
N ILE A 57 -2.23 -8.97 -7.63
CA ILE A 57 -1.55 -8.52 -6.41
C ILE A 57 -2.18 -9.25 -5.22
N LEU A 58 -1.34 -9.72 -4.31
CA LEU A 58 -1.70 -10.19 -2.98
C LEU A 58 -1.14 -9.20 -1.97
N ILE A 59 -2.00 -8.68 -1.09
CA ILE A 59 -1.64 -7.81 0.02
C ILE A 59 -2.21 -8.41 1.29
N ASP A 60 -1.43 -8.48 2.37
CA ASP A 60 -1.87 -8.97 3.66
C ASP A 60 -1.11 -8.25 4.79
N ASP A 61 -1.56 -8.43 6.04
CA ASP A 61 -0.90 -7.90 7.24
C ASP A 61 0.12 -8.89 7.85
N ASN A 62 0.29 -10.05 7.21
CA ASN A 62 1.19 -11.12 7.63
C ASN A 62 1.95 -11.72 6.43
N PRO A 63 3.22 -12.13 6.60
CA PRO A 63 4.08 -12.59 5.50
C PRO A 63 3.66 -13.96 4.94
N GLU A 64 2.83 -14.70 5.69
CA GLU A 64 2.31 -16.01 5.30
C GLU A 64 1.10 -15.91 4.36
N PHE A 65 0.54 -14.69 4.18
CA PHE A 65 -0.64 -14.45 3.37
C PHE A 65 -1.82 -15.36 3.77
N THR A 66 -2.15 -15.41 5.06
CA THR A 66 -3.25 -16.25 5.59
C THR A 66 -4.65 -15.72 5.23
N SER A 67 -4.79 -14.40 5.04
CA SER A 67 -6.04 -13.70 4.73
C SER A 67 -5.85 -12.62 3.64
N PRO A 68 -5.26 -12.96 2.49
CA PRO A 68 -4.75 -11.94 1.58
C PRO A 68 -5.89 -11.29 0.79
N LYS A 69 -5.83 -9.96 0.69
CA LYS A 69 -6.62 -9.20 -0.28
C LYS A 69 -6.07 -9.48 -1.68
N LYS A 70 -6.93 -10.02 -2.54
CA LYS A 70 -6.60 -10.38 -3.92
C LYS A 70 -7.14 -9.33 -4.88
N ILE A 71 -6.26 -8.77 -5.70
CA ILE A 71 -6.62 -7.70 -6.63
C ILE A 71 -6.16 -8.09 -8.03
N ASN A 72 -7.10 -8.33 -8.94
CA ASN A 72 -6.79 -8.57 -10.35
C ASN A 72 -6.43 -7.24 -11.01
N VAL A 73 -5.36 -7.21 -11.80
CA VAL A 73 -4.79 -5.96 -12.30
C VAL A 73 -4.84 -5.86 -13.81
N GLU A 74 -5.27 -4.70 -14.27
CA GLU A 74 -4.93 -4.08 -15.55
C GLU A 74 -3.92 -2.97 -15.23
N ASN A 75 -2.79 -2.88 -15.94
CA ASN A 75 -1.56 -2.11 -15.62
C ASN A 75 -1.71 -0.84 -14.73
N ASN A 76 -0.74 -0.64 -13.82
CA ASN A 76 -0.54 0.56 -12.96
C ASN A 76 -1.74 0.91 -12.07
N LEU A 77 -1.80 0.29 -10.90
CA LEU A 77 -2.94 0.42 -9.99
C LEU A 77 -2.59 1.26 -8.77
N VAL A 78 -3.40 2.28 -8.49
CA VAL A 78 -3.38 3.00 -7.21
C VAL A 78 -4.40 2.37 -6.28
N ILE A 79 -3.95 1.96 -5.09
CA ILE A 79 -4.81 1.34 -4.08
C ILE A 79 -4.80 2.23 -2.83
N ASN A 80 -5.99 2.59 -2.37
CA ASN A 80 -6.17 3.24 -1.07
C ASN A 80 -6.19 2.17 0.03
N LEU A 81 -5.24 2.30 0.96
CA LEU A 81 -5.07 1.43 2.13
C LEU A 81 -5.14 2.28 3.40
N GLN A 82 -5.57 1.66 4.49
CA GLN A 82 -5.56 2.30 5.80
C GLN A 82 -4.13 2.29 6.36
N PRO A 83 -3.83 3.11 7.38
CA PRO A 83 -2.58 2.99 8.12
C PRO A 83 -2.37 1.58 8.66
N GLY A 84 -1.14 1.08 8.57
CA GLY A 84 -0.80 -0.29 8.93
C GLY A 84 0.51 -0.77 8.34
N PHE A 85 0.87 -1.99 8.72
CA PHE A 85 2.00 -2.72 8.17
C PHE A 85 1.48 -3.73 7.13
N TYR A 86 2.11 -3.77 5.96
CA TYR A 86 1.66 -4.59 4.85
C TYR A 86 2.78 -5.42 4.25
N TYR A 87 2.47 -6.68 3.98
CA TYR A 87 3.24 -7.57 3.12
C TYR A 87 2.52 -7.71 1.79
N TRP A 88 3.28 -7.71 0.70
CA TRP A 88 2.69 -7.86 -0.62
C TRP A 88 3.59 -8.62 -1.58
N LYS A 89 2.95 -9.24 -2.58
CA LYS A 89 3.61 -9.91 -3.70
C LYS A 89 2.70 -9.91 -4.92
N ILE A 90 3.30 -10.12 -6.07
CA ILE A 90 2.57 -10.26 -7.33
C ILE A 90 2.66 -11.69 -7.86
N VAL A 91 1.60 -12.11 -8.52
CA VAL A 91 1.46 -13.47 -9.05
C VAL A 91 1.13 -13.40 -10.53
N GLY A 92 1.98 -14.05 -11.34
CA GLY A 92 1.78 -14.32 -12.76
C GLY A 92 1.96 -15.81 -13.01
N ALA A 93 2.80 -16.16 -14.00
CA ALA A 93 3.22 -17.55 -14.21
C ALA A 93 4.03 -18.10 -13.01
N LEU A 94 4.77 -17.22 -12.35
CA LEU A 94 5.48 -17.46 -11.10
C LEU A 94 5.10 -16.35 -10.09
N SER A 95 5.39 -16.57 -8.82
CA SER A 95 5.29 -15.53 -7.79
C SER A 95 6.58 -14.71 -7.72
N SER A 96 6.44 -13.43 -7.39
CA SER A 96 7.56 -12.58 -7.02
C SER A 96 8.09 -12.90 -5.62
N GLU A 97 9.17 -12.21 -5.24
CA GLU A 97 9.53 -12.00 -3.84
C GLU A 97 8.40 -11.29 -3.07
N ILE A 98 8.43 -11.46 -1.73
CA ILE A 98 7.56 -10.74 -0.81
C ILE A 98 8.28 -9.44 -0.46
N ARG A 99 7.55 -8.33 -0.50
CA ARG A 99 8.01 -7.01 -0.06
C ARG A 99 7.12 -6.49 1.05
N GLU A 100 7.65 -5.54 1.81
CA GLU A 100 6.92 -4.87 2.88
C GLU A 100 6.86 -3.35 2.70
N PHE A 101 5.81 -2.74 3.24
CA PHE A 101 5.71 -1.30 3.40
C PHE A 101 4.82 -0.96 4.59
N THR A 102 5.00 0.24 5.13
CA THR A 102 4.25 0.76 6.28
C THR A 102 3.60 2.09 5.93
N ILE A 103 2.31 2.19 6.20
CA ILE A 103 1.56 3.45 6.20
C ILE A 103 1.40 3.89 7.65
N LYS A 104 2.07 4.97 8.05
CA LYS A 104 1.98 5.54 9.39
C LYS A 104 0.69 6.31 9.55
N SER A 105 0.06 6.18 10.70
CA SER A 105 -1.06 7.03 11.12
C SER A 105 -0.61 8.49 11.25
N GLU A 106 -1.38 9.40 10.68
CA GLU A 106 -1.21 10.85 10.78
C GLU A 106 -2.56 11.50 11.11
N ILE A 107 -2.61 12.14 12.28
CA ILE A 107 -3.76 12.94 12.73
C ILE A 107 -3.46 14.40 12.44
N ASN A 108 -4.28 15.04 11.61
CA ASN A 108 -4.09 16.44 11.25
C ASN A 108 -5.44 17.15 11.08
N LEU A 109 -5.80 17.99 12.05
CA LEU A 109 -7.01 18.81 12.01
C LEU A 109 -6.64 20.22 11.61
N LYS A 110 -7.17 20.69 10.47
CA LYS A 110 -6.99 22.06 9.99
C LYS A 110 -8.25 22.88 10.22
N LEU A 111 -8.04 24.14 10.56
CA LEU A 111 -9.08 25.14 10.75
C LEU A 111 -9.00 26.16 9.61
N LYS A 112 -10.11 26.37 8.91
CA LYS A 112 -10.26 27.38 7.87
C LYS A 112 -11.37 28.33 8.28
N LYS A 113 -11.14 29.64 8.19
CA LYS A 113 -12.18 30.64 8.45
C LYS A 113 -13.25 30.49 7.36
N SER A 114 -14.51 30.35 7.74
CA SER A 114 -15.61 30.26 6.75
C SER A 114 -15.91 31.65 6.18
N ASP A 115 -16.25 31.69 4.90
CA ASP A 115 -16.66 32.89 4.19
C ASP A 115 -18.11 33.31 4.52
N SER A 116 -18.85 32.44 5.22
CA SER A 116 -20.31 32.54 5.43
C SER A 116 -20.74 33.36 6.65
N GLY A 117 -19.81 33.80 7.53
CA GLY A 117 -20.14 34.67 8.66
C GLY A 117 -18.99 34.98 9.61
N GLU A 118 -19.08 36.11 10.31
CA GLU A 118 -18.22 36.45 11.44
C GLU A 118 -18.39 35.35 12.52
N ASP A 119 -17.31 34.63 12.84
CA ASP A 119 -17.22 33.57 13.87
C ASP A 119 -17.59 32.11 13.47
N SER A 120 -17.66 31.79 12.17
CA SER A 120 -17.77 30.39 11.72
C SER A 120 -16.43 29.83 11.22
N TYR A 121 -16.09 28.60 11.65
CA TYR A 121 -14.90 27.87 11.21
C TYR A 121 -15.31 26.59 10.47
N GLN A 122 -14.60 26.30 9.39
CA GLN A 122 -14.58 25.00 8.74
C GLN A 122 -13.44 24.18 9.35
N ILE A 123 -13.77 23.00 9.85
CA ILE A 123 -12.79 22.00 10.27
C ILE A 123 -12.60 20.99 9.16
N ILE A 124 -11.33 20.66 8.90
CA ILE A 124 -10.90 19.78 7.81
C ILE A 124 -10.00 18.71 8.39
N ASN A 125 -10.32 17.45 8.12
CA ASN A 125 -9.40 16.36 8.41
C ASN A 125 -8.38 16.23 7.27
N ALA A 126 -7.17 16.72 7.51
CA ALA A 126 -6.04 16.63 6.60
C ALA A 126 -5.08 15.49 6.98
N GLY A 127 -5.48 14.62 7.90
CA GLY A 127 -4.76 13.41 8.28
C GLY A 127 -5.16 12.25 7.36
N ASN A 128 -4.73 11.04 7.73
CA ASN A 128 -5.00 9.83 6.97
C ASN A 128 -5.86 8.80 7.73
N LEU A 129 -6.38 9.22 8.89
CA LEU A 129 -7.33 8.49 9.72
C LEU A 129 -8.61 9.30 9.87
N ASP A 130 -9.73 8.60 10.02
CA ASP A 130 -10.98 9.22 10.44
C ASP A 130 -10.82 9.81 11.84
N LEU A 131 -11.23 11.06 12.02
CA LEU A 131 -11.10 11.77 13.28
C LEU A 131 -12.42 11.82 14.01
N ASP A 132 -12.36 11.58 15.31
CA ASP A 132 -13.42 11.95 16.23
C ASP A 132 -13.13 13.35 16.79
N VAL A 133 -14.04 14.30 16.59
CA VAL A 133 -13.83 15.71 16.94
C VAL A 133 -14.88 16.20 17.92
N ASP A 134 -14.41 16.52 19.12
CA ASP A 134 -15.20 17.19 20.15
C ASP A 134 -15.26 18.70 19.89
N ILE A 135 -16.47 19.23 19.89
CA ILE A 135 -16.77 20.65 19.74
C ILE A 135 -17.05 21.23 21.12
N LEU A 136 -16.28 22.24 21.52
CA LEU A 136 -16.42 22.89 22.81
C LEU A 136 -16.90 24.34 22.67
N GLN A 137 -17.90 24.70 23.48
CA GLN A 137 -18.37 26.07 23.63
C GLN A 137 -18.23 26.49 25.09
N MET A 138 -17.48 27.57 25.35
CA MET A 138 -17.22 28.07 26.71
C MET A 138 -16.62 27.02 27.68
N GLY A 139 -15.94 26.00 27.14
CA GLY A 139 -15.30 24.94 27.92
C GLY A 139 -16.16 23.68 28.14
N GLU A 140 -17.41 23.66 27.68
CA GLU A 140 -18.29 22.48 27.73
C GLU A 140 -18.38 21.82 26.36
N ILE A 141 -18.43 20.48 26.32
CA ILE A 141 -18.63 19.71 25.09
C ILE A 141 -20.08 19.90 24.64
N THR A 142 -20.28 20.53 23.50
CA THR A 142 -21.62 20.79 22.93
C THR A 142 -21.99 19.85 21.80
N GLY A 143 -21.02 19.15 21.24
CA GLY A 143 -21.24 18.19 20.17
C GLY A 143 -20.00 17.37 19.86
N ASN A 144 -20.22 16.32 19.11
CA ASN A 144 -19.21 15.39 18.65
C ASN A 144 -19.50 15.07 17.18
N ILE A 145 -18.47 15.05 16.36
CA ILE A 145 -18.59 14.70 14.95
C ILE A 145 -17.45 13.78 14.51
N ILE A 146 -17.78 12.87 13.61
CA ILE A 146 -16.78 12.10 12.88
C ILE A 146 -16.44 12.87 11.59
N LEU A 147 -15.15 13.10 11.36
CA LEU A 147 -14.60 13.64 10.13
C LEU A 147 -13.82 12.57 9.38
N LYS A 148 -14.31 12.18 8.22
CA LYS A 148 -13.56 11.31 7.31
C LYS A 148 -12.35 12.03 6.73
N VAL A 149 -11.39 11.26 6.22
CA VAL A 149 -10.22 11.80 5.48
C VAL A 149 -10.70 12.75 4.37
N ASP A 150 -10.11 13.94 4.32
CA ASP A 150 -10.45 15.06 3.42
C ASP A 150 -11.88 15.63 3.57
N GLU A 151 -12.63 15.24 4.60
CA GLU A 151 -13.96 15.79 4.87
C GLU A 151 -13.84 17.18 5.52
N GLU A 152 -14.66 18.12 5.02
CA GLU A 152 -14.82 19.45 5.58
C GLU A 152 -16.21 19.58 6.23
N LYS A 153 -16.29 20.11 7.44
CA LYS A 153 -17.57 20.46 8.10
C LYS A 153 -17.53 21.86 8.68
N GLU A 154 -18.63 22.59 8.46
CA GLU A 154 -18.88 23.85 9.16
C GLU A 154 -19.38 23.57 10.57
N VAL A 155 -18.70 24.15 11.55
CA VAL A 155 -19.02 23.98 12.96
C VAL A 155 -18.93 25.31 13.69
N SER A 156 -19.80 25.48 14.68
CA SER A 156 -19.76 26.63 15.59
C SER A 156 -19.21 26.17 16.93
N GLY A 157 -18.05 26.72 17.32
CA GLY A 157 -17.38 26.34 18.55
C GLY A 157 -16.20 27.26 18.86
N THR A 158 -15.81 27.28 20.13
CA THR A 158 -14.66 28.08 20.61
C THR A 158 -13.36 27.28 20.62
N LYS A 159 -13.45 25.95 20.67
CA LYS A 159 -12.32 25.03 20.66
C LYS A 159 -12.74 23.69 20.05
N PHE A 160 -11.81 23.05 19.35
CA PHE A 160 -11.99 21.76 18.70
C PHE A 160 -10.85 20.84 19.14
N ILE A 161 -11.17 19.60 19.51
CA ILE A 161 -10.18 18.60 19.91
C ILE A 161 -10.43 17.36 19.04
N GLY A 162 -9.46 17.04 18.18
CA GLY A 162 -9.52 15.85 17.34
C GLY A 162 -8.68 14.71 17.91
N GLY A 163 -9.24 13.50 17.91
CA GLY A 163 -8.58 12.25 18.24
C GLY A 163 -8.79 11.19 17.16
N GLU A 164 -8.06 10.09 17.24
CA GLU A 164 -8.30 8.91 16.41
C GLU A 164 -9.66 8.31 16.74
N ASN A 165 -10.42 7.94 15.71
CA ASN A 165 -11.69 7.25 15.88
C ASN A 165 -11.45 5.75 16.15
N GLU A 166 -11.55 5.30 17.40
CA GLU A 166 -11.29 3.90 17.83
C GLU A 166 -12.40 2.88 17.48
N ASN A 167 -13.16 3.09 16.40
CA ASN A 167 -14.31 2.22 16.04
C ASN A 167 -13.92 0.83 15.50
#